data_AF-A0A1H8ES02-F1
#
_entry.id   AF-A0A1H8ES02-F1
#
_cell.length_a   1.000
_cell.length_b   1.000
_cell.length_c   1.000
_cell.angle_alpha   90.00
_cell.angle_beta   90.00
_cell.angle_gamma   90.00
#
_symmetry.space_group_name_H-M   'P 1'
#
loop_
_entity.id
_entity.type
_entity.pdbx_description
1 polymer ?
#
loop_
_entity_poly.entity_id
_entity_poly.type
_entity_poly.pdbx_seq_one_letter_code
_entity_poly.pdbx_strand_id
1 'polypeptide(L)' 'MTDVIIFHTDEQGNKTACILSNNKTVLDDLIKFVKDDNFKIINTRLNEKAFQAFIEQNYKH' A
#
# COMPACT_ATOMS: atom_id res chain seq x y z
N MET A 1 19.20 2.39 0.52
CA MET A 1 18.08 1.47 0.21
C MET A 1 16.87 2.35 -0.04
N THR A 2 16.20 2.21 -1.18
CA THR A 2 15.15 3.13 -1.64
C THR A 2 13.79 2.49 -1.43
N ASP A 3 12.88 3.20 -0.78
CA ASP A 3 11.47 2.85 -0.74
C ASP A 3 10.86 3.17 -2.10
N VAL A 4 10.18 2.19 -2.70
CA VAL A 4 9.51 2.36 -3.99
C VAL A 4 8.02 2.38 -3.75
N ILE A 5 7.37 3.48 -4.15
CA ILE A 5 5.91 3.60 -4.13
C ILE A 5 5.45 3.82 -5.57
N ILE A 6 4.62 2.91 -6.06
CA ILE A 6 4.01 2.98 -7.38
C ILE A 6 2.54 3.31 -7.18
N PHE A 7 2.09 4.44 -7.72
CA PHE A 7 0.68 4.81 -7.74
C PHE A 7 0.08 4.50 -9.10
N HIS A 8 -1.14 4.00 -9.10
CA HIS A 8 -1.94 3.80 -10.28
C HIS A 8 -3.34 4.36 -10.03
N THR A 9 -3.89 5.05 -11.02
CA THR A 9 -5.28 5.51 -11.00
C THR A 9 -5.98 4.90 -12.21
N ASP A 10 -7.10 4.20 -11.98
CA ASP A 10 -7.88 3.61 -13.06
C ASP A 10 -8.78 4.65 -13.77
N GLU A 11 -9.48 4.21 -14.81
CA GLU A 11 -10.39 5.05 -15.61
C GLU A 11 -11.60 5.57 -14.81
N GLN A 12 -11.90 4.97 -13.65
CA GLN A 12 -12.99 5.33 -12.75
C GLN A 12 -12.53 6.28 -11.64
N GLY A 13 -11.24 6.62 -11.61
CA GLY A 13 -10.62 7.48 -10.60
C GLY A 13 -10.24 6.74 -9.30
N ASN A 14 -10.33 5.40 -9.27
CA ASN A 14 -9.88 4.63 -8.11
C ASN A 14 -8.36 4.60 -8.08
N LYS A 15 -7.80 4.86 -6.89
CA LYS A 15 -6.36 4.88 -6.67
C LYS A 15 -5.92 3.55 -6.07
N THR A 16 -4.93 2.93 -6.68
CA THR A 16 -4.18 1.83 -6.11
C THR A 16 -2.74 2.24 -5.90
N ALA A 17 -2.10 1.67 -4.87
CA ALA A 17 -0.66 1.83 -4.70
C ALA A 17 0.02 0.52 -4.35
N CYS A 18 1.19 0.30 -4.93
CA CYS A 18 2.11 -0.77 -4.55
C CYS A 18 3.31 -0.15 -3.83
N ILE A 19 3.56 -0.59 -2.60
CA ILE A 19 4.63 -0.08 -1.75
C ILE A 19 5.62 -1.22 -1.54
N LEU A 20 6.88 -1.00 -1.90
CA LEU A 20 8.00 -1.89 -1.58
C LEU A 20 8.98 -1.15 -0.67
N SER A 21 9.15 -1.66 0.53
CA SER A 21 10.08 -1.09 1.52
C SER A 21 10.88 -2.18 2.21
N ASN A 22 12.15 -1.91 2.49
CA ASN A 22 13.00 -2.74 3.35
C ASN A 22 12.98 -2.25 4.81
N ASN A 23 12.21 -1.20 5.10
CA ASN A 23 12.05 -0.63 6.41
C ASN A 23 10.74 -1.09 7.06
N LYS A 24 10.86 -1.73 8.23
CA LYS A 24 9.70 -2.25 8.97
C LYS A 24 8.78 -1.13 9.50
N THR A 25 9.27 0.08 9.73
CA THR A 25 8.42 1.19 10.21
C THR A 25 7.43 1.67 9.14
N VAL A 26 7.76 1.51 7.86
CA VAL A 26 6.89 1.90 6.74
C VAL A 26 5.60 1.08 6.71
N LEU A 27 5.63 -0.16 7.20
CA LEU A 27 4.42 -0.98 7.33
C LEU A 27 3.45 -0.40 8.38
N ASP A 28 3.95 0.02 9.55
CA ASP A 28 3.11 0.57 10.61
C ASP A 28 2.49 1.91 10.22
N ASP A 29 3.26 2.76 9.54
CA ASP A 29 2.77 4.03 9.01
C ASP A 29 1.75 3.82 7.89
N LEU A 30 1.96 2.83 7.02
CA LEU A 30 1.00 2.45 6.00
C LEU A 30 -0.32 1.97 6.61
N ILE A 31 -0.28 1.16 7.67
CA ILE A 31 -1.50 0.70 8.36
C ILE A 31 -2.28 1.89 8.92
N LYS A 32 -1.60 2.90 9.48
CA LYS A 32 -2.26 4.13 9.97
C LYS A 32 -2.88 4.92 8.82
N PHE A 33 -2.11 5.16 7.75
CA PHE A 33 -2.58 5.88 6.57
C PHE A 33 -3.84 5.23 5.96
N VAL A 34 -3.83 3.91 5.81
CA VAL A 34 -4.97 3.17 5.25
C VAL A 34 -6.23 3.29 6.13
N LYS A 35 -6.08 3.34 7.46
CA LYS A 35 -7.21 3.49 8.39
C LYS A 35 -7.88 4.86 8.30
N ASP A 36 -7.11 5.91 8.00
CA ASP A 36 -7.61 7.28 8.02
C ASP A 36 -8.24 7.71 6.68
N ASP A 37 -7.83 7.12 5.54
CA ASP A 37 -8.10 7.66 4.19
C ASP A 37 -9.03 6.82 3.27
N ASN A 38 -9.96 6.01 3.78
CA ASN A 38 -10.87 5.16 2.95
C ASN A 38 -10.13 4.19 1.99
N PHE A 39 -8.88 3.87 2.30
CA PHE A 39 -8.13 2.83 1.60
C PHE A 39 -8.35 1.48 2.28
N LYS A 40 -8.19 0.40 1.51
CA LYS A 40 -8.11 -0.96 2.03
C LYS A 40 -6.84 -1.61 1.53
N ILE A 41 -6.12 -2.29 2.41
CA ILE A 41 -5.03 -3.18 2.01
C ILE A 41 -5.67 -4.42 1.37
N ILE A 42 -5.40 -4.66 0.10
CA ILE A 42 -5.88 -5.82 -0.64
C ILE A 42 -4.94 -7.01 -0.47
N ASN A 43 -3.63 -6.75 -0.46
CA ASN A 43 -2.64 -7.81 -0.40
C ASN A 43 -1.36 -7.32 0.27
N THR A 44 -0.74 -8.18 1.07
CA THR A 44 0.59 -7.95 1.65
C THR A 44 1.48 -9.17 1.41
N ARG A 45 2.74 -8.91 1.10
CA ARG A 45 3.80 -9.91 1.11
C ARG A 45 4.96 -9.41 1.94
N LEU A 46 5.35 -10.18 2.93
CA LEU A 46 6.56 -9.94 3.72
C LEU A 46 7.58 -11.02 3.37
N ASN A 47 8.77 -10.62 2.93
CA ASN A 47 9.92 -11.50 2.89
C ASN A 47 10.99 -11.00 3.86
N GLU A 48 12.06 -11.77 4.07
CA GLU A 48 13.12 -11.45 5.05
C GLU A 48 13.79 -10.08 4.84
N LYS A 49 13.65 -9.49 3.64
CA LYS A 49 14.37 -8.27 3.21
C LYS A 49 13.45 -7.10 2.84
N ALA A 50 12.18 -7.35 2.59
CA ALA A 50 11.25 -6.35 2.07
C ALA A 50 9.79 -6.69 2.38
N PHE A 51 9.05 -5.62 2.64
CA PHE A 51 7.61 -5.55 2.72
C PHE A 51 7.06 -5.06 1.39
N GLN A 52 6.02 -5.74 0.90
CA GLN A 52 5.19 -5.33 -0.22
C GLN A 52 3.74 -5.19 0.23
N ALA A 53 3.09 -4.08 -0.09
CA ALA A 53 1.65 -3.91 0.09
C ALA A 53 0.96 -3.36 -1.15
N PHE A 54 -0.26 -3.83 -1.36
CA PHE A 54 -1.20 -3.31 -2.34
C PHE A 54 -2.38 -2.70 -1.61
N ILE A 55 -2.66 -1.42 -1.86
CA ILE A 55 -3.79 -0.70 -1.31
C ILE A 55 -4.70 -0.21 -2.43
N GLU A 56 -5.99 -0.09 -2.15
CA GLU A 56 -7.00 0.45 -3.07
C GLU A 56 -7.96 1.37 -2.34
N GLN A 57 -8.31 2.49 -2.98
CA GLN A 57 -9.33 3.42 -2.49
C GLN A 57 -10.73 2.93 -2.88
N ASN A 58 -11.71 3.08 -1.97
CA ASN A 58 -13.11 2.74 -2.24
C ASN A 58 -13.36 1.25 -2.57
N TYR A 59 -12.58 0.32 -2.01
CA TYR A 59 -12.74 -1.12 -2.21
C TYR A 59 -14.20 -1.55 -2.02
N LYS A 60 -14.87 -1.97 -3.09
CA LYS A 60 -16.22 -2.56 -3.06
C LYS A 60 -16.08 -4.08 -3.13
N HIS A 61 -16.80 -4.74 -2.23
CA HIS A 61 -16.60 -6.14 -1.85
C HIS A 61 -16.98 -7.14 -2.94
#